data_AF-A0A6H9YUV1-F1
#
_entry.id   AF-A0A6H9YUV1-F1
#
_cell.length_a   1.000
_cell.length_b   1.000
_cell.length_c   1.000
_cell.angle_alpha   90.00
_cell.angle_beta   90.00
_cell.angle_gamma   90.00
#
_symmetry.space_group_name_H-M   'P 1'
#
loop_
_entity.id
_entity.type
_entity.pdbx_description
1 polymer ?
#
loop_
_entity_poly.entity_id
_entity_poly.type
_entity_poly.pdbx_seq_one_letter_code
_entity_poly.pdbx_strand_id
1 'polypeptide(L)'
;MHGRSWLGVGAALAVAGAAAGIVAWPDPEPPFVDGRLRADLVPLIQAHLETKADLGGALDAQPELKSRWLCDLELIETERRGPDLLAGVYASCGEFAKTGASLVTGTGFLSPMRVTVRSGAVTSVERPLDGAGFQPTVSRMFTEAGERKVFDLIDSGGPFERDRLPERARRAFGLPADAPIRDHP
;
A
#
# COMPACT_ATOMS: atom_id res chain seq x y z
N MET A 1 -77.59 16.22 47.28
CA MET A 1 -76.73 16.94 46.32
C MET A 1 -75.47 17.38 47.05
N HIS A 2 -74.42 16.56 47.07
CA HIS A 2 -73.08 16.92 47.54
C HIS A 2 -72.09 16.28 46.58
N GLY A 3 -71.40 17.11 45.81
CA GLY A 3 -70.47 16.70 44.76
C GLY A 3 -69.02 17.10 45.06
N ARG A 4 -68.12 16.46 44.29
CA ARG A 4 -66.65 16.58 44.17
C ARG A 4 -65.88 15.78 45.24
N SER A 5 -65.32 14.59 44.98
CA SER A 5 -64.46 14.12 43.86
C SER A 5 -63.20 15.01 43.69
N TRP A 6 -62.05 14.70 44.30
CA TRP A 6 -61.00 13.71 43.99
C TRP A 6 -59.99 14.12 42.90
N LEU A 7 -58.69 13.92 43.23
CA LEU A 7 -57.49 13.75 42.37
C LEU A 7 -56.95 15.05 41.75
N GLY A 8 -55.66 15.40 41.84
CA GLY A 8 -54.45 14.57 41.87
C GLY A 8 -53.57 15.10 40.75
N VAL A 9 -52.71 16.09 41.04
CA VAL A 9 -51.83 16.70 40.04
C VAL A 9 -50.61 15.81 39.86
N GLY A 10 -50.69 14.91 38.87
CA GLY A 10 -49.56 14.12 38.40
C GLY A 10 -48.72 14.93 37.41
N ALA A 11 -47.45 15.16 37.76
CA ALA A 11 -46.47 15.77 36.86
C ALA A 11 -46.10 14.77 35.75
N ALA A 12 -46.46 15.10 34.50
CA ALA A 12 -46.02 14.36 33.33
C ALA A 12 -44.58 14.77 32.98
N LEU A 13 -43.62 13.87 33.26
CA LEU A 13 -42.26 13.96 32.75
C LEU A 13 -42.27 13.64 31.25
N ALA A 14 -42.09 14.68 30.42
CA ALA A 14 -41.86 14.52 28.99
C ALA A 14 -40.42 14.01 28.76
N VAL A 15 -40.29 12.73 28.42
CA VAL A 15 -39.02 12.17 27.93
C VAL A 15 -38.87 12.59 26.47
N ALA A 16 -38.08 13.63 26.22
CA ALA A 16 -37.64 13.99 24.88
C ALA A 16 -36.59 12.97 24.42
N GLY A 17 -37.01 12.02 23.59
CA GLY A 17 -36.11 11.10 22.91
C GLY A 17 -35.22 11.86 21.92
N ALA A 18 -33.94 12.00 22.25
CA ALA A 18 -32.93 12.40 21.28
C ALA A 18 -32.73 11.22 20.31
N ALA A 19 -33.45 11.23 19.19
CA ALA A 19 -33.08 10.42 18.04
C ALA A 19 -31.76 10.97 17.49
N ALA A 20 -30.65 10.46 17.99
CA ALA A 20 -29.34 10.67 17.39
C ALA A 20 -29.35 9.94 16.04
N GLY A 21 -29.76 10.65 14.99
CA GLY A 21 -29.57 10.20 13.63
C GLY A 21 -28.07 10.00 13.42
N ILE A 22 -27.66 8.77 13.21
CA ILE A 22 -26.30 8.45 12.78
C ILE A 22 -26.17 9.07 11.39
N VAL A 23 -25.56 10.26 11.34
CA VAL A 23 -25.15 10.85 10.07
C VAL A 23 -24.01 9.96 9.58
N ALA A 24 -24.34 9.00 8.72
CA ALA A 24 -23.35 8.24 7.99
C ALA A 24 -22.64 9.23 7.06
N TRP A 25 -21.41 9.58 7.41
CA TRP A 25 -20.55 10.35 6.53
C TRP A 25 -20.28 9.47 5.30
N PRO A 26 -20.42 10.00 4.07
CA PRO A 26 -20.14 9.22 2.88
C PRO A 26 -18.66 8.79 2.91
N ASP A 27 -18.40 7.51 2.64
CA ASP A 27 -17.05 7.01 2.48
C ASP A 27 -16.34 7.82 1.38
N PRO A 28 -15.14 8.36 1.64
CA PRO A 28 -14.45 9.13 0.62
C PRO A 28 -14.13 8.26 -0.60
N GLU A 29 -14.37 8.84 -1.77
CA GLU A 29 -14.31 8.17 -3.06
C GLU A 29 -12.90 7.59 -3.31
N PRO A 30 -12.79 6.38 -3.90
CA PRO A 30 -11.50 5.77 -4.16
C PRO A 30 -10.62 6.67 -5.03
N PRO A 31 -9.30 6.75 -4.76
CA PRO A 31 -8.42 7.56 -5.59
C PRO A 31 -8.43 7.05 -7.03
N PHE A 32 -8.84 7.90 -7.97
CA PHE A 32 -8.83 7.56 -9.39
C PHE A 32 -7.43 7.74 -9.96
N VAL A 33 -6.91 6.68 -10.59
CA VAL A 33 -5.65 6.69 -11.33
C VAL A 33 -5.96 6.42 -12.79
N ASP A 34 -5.59 7.36 -13.67
CA ASP A 34 -5.71 7.20 -15.11
C ASP A 34 -4.87 6.01 -15.61
N GLY A 35 -5.45 5.18 -16.48
CA GLY A 35 -4.81 3.96 -16.96
C GLY A 35 -3.54 4.19 -17.79
N ARG A 36 -3.45 5.30 -18.54
CA ARG A 36 -2.23 5.67 -19.27
C ARG A 36 -1.16 6.12 -18.29
N LEU A 37 -1.54 6.94 -17.32
CA LEU A 37 -0.61 7.38 -16.28
C LEU A 37 -0.03 6.21 -15.49
N ARG A 38 -0.85 5.20 -15.18
CA ARG A 38 -0.39 3.94 -14.60
C ARG A 38 0.62 3.22 -15.50
N ALA A 39 0.32 3.08 -16.79
CA ALA A 39 1.19 2.40 -17.74
C ALA A 39 2.57 3.09 -17.89
N ASP A 40 2.61 4.41 -17.74
CA ASP A 40 3.85 5.19 -17.81
C ASP A 40 4.64 5.15 -16.49
N LEU A 41 3.96 5.29 -15.35
CA LEU A 41 4.61 5.42 -14.05
C LEU A 41 5.08 4.10 -13.46
N VAL A 42 4.30 3.03 -13.58
CA VAL A 42 4.61 1.76 -12.91
C VAL A 42 5.99 1.22 -13.34
N PRO A 43 6.31 1.10 -14.65
CA PRO A 43 7.62 0.59 -15.07
C PRO A 43 8.77 1.53 -14.68
N LEU A 44 8.53 2.84 -14.72
CA LEU A 44 9.51 3.87 -14.37
C LEU A 44 9.88 3.80 -12.88
N ILE A 45 8.88 3.66 -11.99
CA ILE A 45 9.10 3.56 -10.55
C ILE A 45 9.74 2.21 -10.22
N GLN A 46 9.26 1.10 -10.81
CA GLN A 46 9.87 -0.22 -10.63
C GLN A 46 11.37 -0.20 -11.00
N ALA A 47 11.72 0.31 -12.18
CA ALA A 47 13.12 0.39 -12.60
C ALA A 47 13.97 1.24 -11.65
N HIS A 48 13.43 2.36 -11.16
CA HIS A 48 14.14 3.17 -10.17
C HIS A 48 14.41 2.40 -8.87
N LEU A 49 13.38 1.77 -8.30
CA LEU A 49 13.50 1.00 -7.06
C LEU A 49 14.48 -0.18 -7.21
N GLU A 50 14.47 -0.87 -8.36
CA GLU A 50 15.40 -1.97 -8.66
C GLU A 50 16.85 -1.52 -8.76
N THR A 51 17.11 -0.30 -9.25
CA THR A 51 18.47 0.26 -9.33
C THR A 51 18.97 0.84 -8.01
N LYS A 52 18.06 1.15 -7.08
CA LYS A 52 18.36 1.83 -5.81
C LYS A 52 18.21 0.95 -4.58
N ALA A 53 18.03 -0.34 -4.79
CA ALA A 53 18.11 -1.34 -3.74
C ALA A 53 19.56 -1.60 -3.27
N ASP A 54 20.38 -0.54 -3.20
CA ASP A 54 21.73 -0.49 -2.61
C ASP A 54 21.70 -0.71 -1.08
N LEU A 55 20.61 -1.23 -0.52
CA LEU A 55 20.43 -1.44 0.93
C LEU A 55 21.19 -2.66 1.45
N GLY A 56 21.84 -3.42 0.56
CA GLY A 56 22.39 -4.72 0.91
C GLY A 56 21.28 -5.77 1.01
N GLY A 57 21.52 -6.90 0.39
CA GLY A 57 20.68 -8.09 0.45
C GLY A 57 21.39 -9.25 1.15
N ALA A 58 20.60 -10.26 1.55
CA ALA A 58 21.19 -11.50 2.09
C ALA A 58 22.02 -12.23 1.02
N LEU A 59 21.63 -12.11 -0.25
CA LEU A 59 22.35 -12.74 -1.37
C LEU A 59 23.52 -11.90 -1.88
N ASP A 60 23.62 -10.61 -1.54
CA ASP A 60 24.79 -9.78 -1.87
C ASP A 60 26.09 -10.32 -1.25
N ALA A 61 26.00 -11.07 -0.15
CA ALA A 61 27.13 -11.78 0.44
C ALA A 61 27.65 -12.97 -0.41
N GLN A 62 26.90 -13.37 -1.45
CA GLN A 62 27.18 -14.49 -2.36
C GLN A 62 27.16 -14.00 -3.82
N PRO A 63 28.21 -13.27 -4.26
CA PRO A 63 28.25 -12.68 -5.59
C PRO A 63 28.12 -13.70 -6.73
N GLU A 64 28.43 -14.97 -6.49
CA GLU A 64 28.26 -16.08 -7.43
C GLU A 64 26.79 -16.35 -7.80
N LEU A 65 25.84 -16.01 -6.92
CA LEU A 65 24.42 -16.17 -7.15
C LEU A 65 23.86 -15.15 -8.15
N LYS A 66 24.60 -14.06 -8.41
CA LYS A 66 24.21 -12.97 -9.32
C LYS A 66 22.79 -12.48 -8.98
N SER A 67 22.59 -12.12 -7.71
CA SER A 67 21.31 -11.64 -7.22
C SER A 67 20.87 -10.38 -7.96
N ARG A 68 19.55 -10.19 -8.01
CA ARG A 68 18.90 -9.01 -8.59
C ARG A 68 17.72 -8.63 -7.72
N TRP A 69 17.58 -7.34 -7.47
CA TRP A 69 16.34 -6.80 -6.93
C TRP A 69 15.29 -6.71 -8.03
N LEU A 70 14.09 -7.14 -7.68
CA LEU A 70 12.91 -7.06 -8.54
C LEU A 70 11.78 -6.47 -7.72
N CYS A 71 11.05 -5.53 -8.31
CA CYS A 71 9.92 -4.88 -7.68
C CYS A 71 8.63 -5.07 -8.48
N ASP A 72 7.53 -5.15 -7.75
CA ASP A 72 6.18 -4.96 -8.26
C ASP A 72 5.45 -3.94 -7.38
N LEU A 73 4.45 -3.24 -7.92
CA LEU A 73 3.76 -2.19 -7.15
C LEU A 73 2.33 -1.92 -7.63
N GLU A 74 1.48 -1.47 -6.71
CA GLU A 74 0.19 -0.85 -7.01
C GLU A 74 0.38 0.67 -7.04
N LEU A 75 -0.10 1.32 -8.10
CA LEU A 75 -0.27 2.77 -8.09
C LEU A 75 -1.63 3.10 -7.44
N ILE A 76 -1.58 3.73 -6.27
CA ILE A 76 -2.74 4.07 -5.42
C ILE A 76 -3.35 5.39 -5.85
N GLU A 77 -2.54 6.44 -5.93
CA GLU A 77 -3.01 7.79 -6.25
C GLU A 77 -1.92 8.61 -6.90
N THR A 78 -2.32 9.69 -7.57
CA THR A 78 -1.39 10.66 -8.14
C THR A 78 -1.85 12.08 -7.88
N GLU A 79 -0.91 12.97 -7.60
CA GLU A 79 -1.16 14.39 -7.38
C GLU A 79 -0.14 15.23 -8.14
N ARG A 80 -0.61 16.21 -8.92
CA ARG A 80 0.28 17.16 -9.61
C ARG A 80 0.54 18.37 -8.72
N ARG A 81 1.81 18.64 -8.41
CA ARG A 81 2.27 19.85 -7.70
C ARG A 81 3.27 20.61 -8.55
N GLY A 82 2.78 21.58 -9.32
CA GLY A 82 3.61 22.34 -10.26
C GLY A 82 4.28 21.42 -11.30
N PRO A 83 5.62 21.40 -11.42
CA PRO A 83 6.32 20.53 -12.35
C PRO A 83 6.39 19.06 -11.86
N ASP A 84 6.04 18.81 -10.61
CA ASP A 84 6.16 17.50 -9.98
C ASP A 84 4.85 16.72 -10.10
N LEU A 85 5.01 15.42 -10.29
CA LEU A 85 3.96 14.45 -10.11
C LEU A 85 4.31 13.58 -8.92
N LEU A 86 3.50 13.67 -7.86
CA LEU A 86 3.56 12.78 -6.72
C LEU A 86 2.74 11.55 -7.03
N ALA A 87 3.29 10.37 -6.76
CA ALA A 87 2.64 9.08 -6.92
C ALA A 87 2.67 8.36 -5.57
N GLY A 88 1.49 8.09 -5.01
CA GLY A 88 1.33 7.18 -3.89
C GLY A 88 1.32 5.75 -4.42
N VAL A 89 2.24 4.91 -3.95
CA VAL A 89 2.37 3.51 -4.38
C VAL A 89 2.42 2.58 -3.19
N TYR A 90 2.06 1.32 -3.41
CA TYR A 90 2.34 0.22 -2.49
C TYR A 90 3.25 -0.76 -3.19
N ALA A 91 4.51 -0.83 -2.75
CA ALA A 91 5.56 -1.55 -3.44
C ALA A 91 5.97 -2.81 -2.67
N SER A 92 6.17 -3.90 -3.42
CA SER A 92 6.79 -5.13 -2.98
C SER A 92 8.07 -5.32 -3.76
N CYS A 93 9.21 -5.37 -3.06
CA CYS A 93 10.50 -5.61 -3.67
C CYS A 93 11.19 -6.77 -2.97
N GLY A 94 11.87 -7.61 -3.75
CA GLY A 94 12.61 -8.74 -3.23
C GLY A 94 13.92 -8.92 -3.97
N GLU A 95 14.88 -9.49 -3.26
CA GLU A 95 16.12 -9.98 -3.80
C GLU A 95 15.92 -11.41 -4.30
N PHE A 96 16.32 -11.66 -5.54
CA PHE A 96 16.16 -12.95 -6.19
C PHE A 96 17.45 -13.39 -6.84
N ALA A 97 17.68 -14.70 -6.85
CA ALA A 97 18.74 -15.34 -7.62
C ALA A 97 18.24 -16.65 -8.25
N LYS A 98 19.09 -17.28 -9.04
CA LYS A 98 18.82 -18.58 -9.65
C LYS A 98 19.89 -19.59 -9.25
N THR A 99 19.45 -20.74 -8.76
CA THR A 99 20.31 -21.89 -8.50
C THR A 99 19.73 -23.13 -9.17
N GLY A 100 20.38 -23.59 -10.24
CA GLY A 100 19.87 -24.69 -11.06
C GLY A 100 18.50 -24.36 -11.66
N ALA A 101 17.49 -25.18 -11.32
CA ALA A 101 16.10 -25.01 -11.75
C ALA A 101 15.22 -24.28 -10.69
N SER A 102 15.82 -23.72 -9.64
CA SER A 102 15.11 -23.06 -8.55
C SER A 102 15.32 -21.55 -8.57
N LEU A 103 14.27 -20.83 -8.18
CA LEU A 103 14.37 -19.44 -7.77
C LEU A 103 14.80 -19.40 -6.31
N VAL A 104 15.79 -18.58 -5.97
CA VAL A 104 16.21 -18.32 -4.59
C VAL A 104 15.72 -16.93 -4.19
N THR A 105 15.08 -16.83 -3.03
CA THR A 105 14.59 -15.59 -2.41
C THR A 105 15.55 -15.15 -1.32
N GLY A 106 15.93 -13.88 -1.33
CA GLY A 106 16.76 -13.23 -0.31
C GLY A 106 15.93 -12.30 0.58
N THR A 107 16.46 -11.12 0.87
CA THR A 107 15.72 -10.09 1.60
C THR A 107 14.63 -9.46 0.74
N GLY A 108 13.66 -8.80 1.37
CA GLY A 108 12.62 -8.06 0.68
C GLY A 108 11.91 -7.10 1.60
N PHE A 109 11.03 -6.29 1.03
CA PHE A 109 10.13 -5.42 1.76
C PHE A 109 8.79 -5.27 1.05
N LEU A 110 7.78 -4.97 1.84
CA LEU A 110 6.46 -4.52 1.41
C LEU A 110 6.15 -3.21 2.12
N SER A 111 5.93 -2.12 1.37
CA SER A 111 5.78 -0.79 1.99
C SER A 111 5.01 0.19 1.11
N PRO A 112 4.13 1.03 1.69
CA PRO A 112 3.62 2.19 0.99
C PRO A 112 4.74 3.21 0.80
N MET A 113 4.75 3.92 -0.32
CA MET A 113 5.74 4.96 -0.62
C MET A 113 5.10 6.14 -1.33
N ARG A 114 5.70 7.31 -1.19
CA ARG A 114 5.38 8.49 -1.99
C ARG A 114 6.57 8.80 -2.88
N VAL A 115 6.34 8.73 -4.19
CA VAL A 115 7.38 8.93 -5.20
C VAL A 115 7.15 10.26 -5.89
N THR A 116 8.20 11.07 -6.00
CA THR A 116 8.17 12.31 -6.78
C THR A 116 8.79 12.05 -8.14
N VAL A 117 8.04 12.35 -9.20
CA VAL A 117 8.47 12.26 -10.59
C VAL A 117 8.51 13.65 -11.20
N ARG A 118 9.64 14.02 -11.79
CA ARG A 118 9.83 15.27 -12.52
C ARG A 118 10.41 14.97 -13.89
N SER A 119 9.78 15.50 -14.94
CA SER A 119 10.23 15.34 -16.33
C SER A 119 10.50 13.87 -16.72
N GLY A 120 9.66 12.93 -16.24
CA GLY A 120 9.80 11.51 -16.53
C GLY A 120 10.95 10.81 -15.80
N ALA A 121 11.46 11.37 -14.70
CA ALA A 121 12.44 10.72 -13.84
C ALA A 121 11.98 10.74 -12.38
N VAL A 122 12.22 9.64 -11.66
CA VAL A 122 12.04 9.63 -10.20
C VAL A 122 13.13 10.50 -9.57
N THR A 123 12.73 11.51 -8.80
CA THR A 123 13.64 12.44 -8.12
C THR A 123 13.67 12.27 -6.61
N SER A 124 12.65 11.64 -6.03
CA SER A 124 12.56 11.39 -4.59
C SER A 124 11.66 10.20 -4.30
N VAL A 125 11.99 9.44 -3.26
CA VAL A 125 11.15 8.37 -2.70
C VAL A 125 11.09 8.58 -1.18
N GLU A 126 9.89 8.82 -0.67
CA GLU A 126 9.60 8.90 0.76
C GLU A 126 8.99 7.56 1.23
N ARG A 127 9.57 6.99 2.28
CA ARG A 127 9.08 5.77 2.95
C ARG A 127 8.51 6.13 4.33
N PRO A 128 7.51 5.38 4.83
CA PRO A 128 7.05 5.54 6.19
C PRO A 128 8.14 5.20 7.19
N LEU A 129 8.07 5.84 8.35
CA LEU A 129 8.85 5.43 9.51
C LEU A 129 8.34 4.08 10.01
N ASP A 130 9.21 3.29 10.61
CA ASP A 130 8.81 2.03 11.23
C ASP A 130 8.12 2.23 12.58
N GLY A 131 7.43 1.19 13.06
CA GLY A 131 6.82 1.14 14.38
C GLY A 131 5.75 2.21 14.60
N ALA A 132 5.79 2.88 15.75
CA ALA A 132 4.78 3.88 16.14
C ALA A 132 4.71 5.09 15.20
N GLY A 133 5.74 5.33 14.38
CA GLY A 133 5.78 6.40 13.39
C GLY A 133 5.12 6.05 12.05
N PHE A 134 4.73 4.78 11.85
CA PHE A 134 4.23 4.27 10.57
C PHE A 134 2.92 4.95 10.17
N GLN A 135 1.86 4.75 10.96
CA GLN A 135 0.54 5.27 10.64
C GLN A 135 0.53 6.81 10.50
N PRO A 136 1.09 7.60 11.44
CA PRO A 136 1.15 9.06 11.28
C PRO A 136 1.88 9.51 10.01
N THR A 137 2.83 8.71 9.52
CA THR A 137 3.53 9.00 8.28
C THR A 137 2.68 8.66 7.06
N VAL A 138 1.99 7.52 7.05
CA VAL A 138 1.06 7.15 5.99
C VAL A 138 -0.04 8.20 5.85
N SER A 139 -0.69 8.63 6.95
CA SER A 139 -1.74 9.67 6.92
C SER A 139 -1.25 11.03 6.38
N ARG A 140 0.06 11.31 6.44
CA ARG A 140 0.67 12.52 5.87
C ARG A 140 1.01 12.36 4.38
N MET A 141 1.38 11.15 3.97
CA MET A 141 1.84 10.85 2.63
C MET A 141 0.69 10.72 1.62
N PHE A 142 -0.46 10.23 2.08
CA PHE A 142 -1.60 9.89 1.24
C PHE A 142 -2.82 10.76 1.55
N THR A 143 -3.75 10.86 0.59
CA THR A 143 -5.12 11.31 0.89
C THR A 143 -5.82 10.30 1.80
N GLU A 144 -6.92 10.69 2.45
CA GLU A 144 -7.70 9.77 3.31
C GLU A 144 -8.17 8.51 2.55
N ALA A 145 -8.55 8.66 1.28
CA ALA A 145 -8.94 7.53 0.44
C ALA A 145 -7.74 6.65 0.04
N GLY A 146 -6.58 7.27 -0.23
CA GLY A 146 -5.33 6.57 -0.47
C GLY A 146 -4.83 5.82 0.76
N GLU A 147 -4.94 6.41 1.95
CA GLU A 147 -4.60 5.79 3.23
C GLU A 147 -5.45 4.54 3.49
N ARG A 148 -6.77 4.62 3.32
CA ARG A 148 -7.63 3.43 3.42
C ARG A 148 -7.20 2.33 2.46
N LYS A 149 -6.93 2.68 1.19
CA LYS A 149 -6.44 1.73 0.19
C LYS A 149 -5.12 1.07 0.63
N VAL A 150 -4.19 1.83 1.24
CA VAL A 150 -2.94 1.28 1.80
C VAL A 150 -3.24 0.25 2.89
N PHE A 151 -4.11 0.57 3.84
CA PHE A 151 -4.43 -0.35 4.93
C PHE A 151 -5.21 -1.58 4.46
N ASP A 152 -6.12 -1.44 3.49
CA ASP A 152 -6.77 -2.58 2.83
C ASP A 152 -5.75 -3.53 2.18
N LEU A 153 -4.71 -2.96 1.55
CA LEU A 153 -3.64 -3.75 0.93
C LEU A 153 -2.75 -4.44 1.98
N ILE A 154 -2.46 -3.78 3.09
CA ILE A 154 -1.73 -4.37 4.22
C ILE A 154 -2.52 -5.53 4.81
N ASP A 155 -3.81 -5.33 5.11
CA ASP A 155 -4.65 -6.34 5.77
C ASP A 155 -4.92 -7.55 4.87
N SER A 156 -4.99 -7.36 3.55
CA SER A 156 -5.17 -8.44 2.58
C SER A 156 -3.87 -9.17 2.21
N GLY A 157 -2.70 -8.64 2.62
CA GLY A 157 -1.37 -9.07 2.16
C GLY A 157 -1.06 -8.70 0.69
N GLY A 158 -1.97 -7.99 0.03
CA GLY A 158 -1.88 -7.59 -1.37
C GLY A 158 -1.76 -8.74 -2.38
N PRO A 159 -1.79 -8.42 -3.70
CA PRO A 159 -1.54 -9.40 -4.76
C PRO A 159 -0.05 -9.66 -5.01
N PHE A 160 0.84 -8.90 -4.36
CA PHE A 160 2.25 -8.82 -4.72
C PHE A 160 3.09 -9.97 -4.17
N GLU A 161 2.92 -10.31 -2.90
CA GLU A 161 3.76 -11.30 -2.23
C GLU A 161 3.45 -12.74 -2.66
N ARG A 162 2.17 -13.04 -2.94
CA ARG A 162 1.75 -14.43 -3.20
C ARG A 162 2.08 -14.93 -4.61
N ASP A 163 1.84 -14.11 -5.63
CA ASP A 163 1.86 -14.61 -7.01
C ASP A 163 2.69 -13.73 -7.95
N ARG A 164 2.44 -12.41 -7.99
CA ARG A 164 2.97 -11.56 -9.08
C ARG A 164 4.49 -11.39 -9.05
N LEU A 165 5.06 -11.10 -7.88
CA LEU A 165 6.49 -10.87 -7.77
C LEU A 165 7.31 -12.15 -8.00
N PRO A 166 6.99 -13.31 -7.40
CA PRO A 166 7.67 -14.57 -7.71
C PRO A 166 7.55 -14.99 -9.18
N GLU A 167 6.38 -14.80 -9.81
CA GLU A 167 6.22 -15.06 -11.24
C GLU A 167 7.11 -14.16 -12.10
N ARG A 168 7.14 -12.86 -11.79
CA ARG A 168 8.03 -11.90 -12.47
C ARG A 168 9.48 -12.29 -12.31
N ALA A 169 9.88 -12.73 -11.12
CA ALA A 169 11.22 -13.21 -10.84
C ALA A 169 11.57 -14.46 -11.65
N ARG A 170 10.70 -15.47 -11.68
CA ARG A 170 10.89 -16.66 -12.53
C ARG A 170 11.12 -16.28 -14.00
N ARG A 171 10.30 -15.39 -14.55
CA ARG A 171 10.47 -14.88 -15.92
C ARG A 171 11.81 -14.16 -16.11
N ALA A 172 12.20 -13.30 -15.17
CA ALA A 172 13.45 -12.56 -15.22
C ALA A 172 14.71 -13.45 -15.19
N PHE A 173 14.61 -14.63 -14.58
CA PHE A 173 15.69 -15.64 -14.51
C PHE A 173 15.55 -16.77 -15.55
N GLY A 174 14.58 -16.67 -16.46
CA GLY A 174 14.32 -17.68 -17.48
C GLY A 174 13.96 -19.05 -16.89
N LEU A 175 13.20 -19.06 -15.79
CA LEU A 175 12.71 -20.25 -15.12
C LEU A 175 11.27 -20.56 -15.56
N PRO A 176 10.85 -21.84 -15.55
CA PRO A 176 9.44 -22.24 -15.68
C PRO A 176 8.55 -21.56 -14.63
N ALA A 177 7.26 -21.39 -14.94
CA ALA A 177 6.30 -20.75 -14.06
C ALA A 177 6.09 -21.49 -12.72
N ASP A 178 6.31 -22.82 -12.73
CA ASP A 178 6.21 -23.72 -11.58
C ASP A 178 7.58 -24.01 -10.92
N ALA A 179 8.64 -23.32 -11.33
CA ALA A 179 9.97 -23.52 -10.75
C ALA A 179 9.93 -23.36 -9.22
N PRO A 180 10.51 -24.30 -8.46
CA PRO A 180 10.47 -24.24 -7.00
C PRO A 180 11.18 -23.00 -6.47
N ILE A 181 10.61 -22.42 -5.42
CA ILE A 181 11.19 -21.30 -4.67
C ILE A 181 11.90 -21.87 -3.44
N ARG A 182 13.08 -21.33 -3.14
CA ARG A 182 13.85 -21.66 -1.94
C ARG A 182 14.24 -20.38 -1.25
N ASP A 183 13.98 -20.30 0.05
CA ASP A 183 14.48 -19.22 0.86
C ASP A 183 15.98 -19.36 1.07
N HIS A 184 16.67 -18.23 1.12
CA HIS A 184 18.04 -18.18 1.57
C HIS A 184 18.09 -18.58 3.06
N PRO A 185 18.94 -19.55 3.45
CA PRO A 185 19.10 -19.95 4.85
C PRO A 185 19.65 -18.84 5.75
#